data_AF-A0A109HMZ4-F1
#
_entry.id   AF-A0A109HMZ4-F1
#
_cell.length_a   1.000
_cell.length_b   1.000
_cell.length_c   1.000
_cell.angle_alpha   90.00
_cell.angle_beta   90.00
_cell.angle_gamma   90.00
#
_symmetry.space_group_name_H-M   'P 1'
#
loop_
_entity.id
_entity.type
_entity.pdbx_description
1 polymer ?
#
loop_
_entity_poly.entity_id
_entity_poly.type
_entity_poly.pdbx_seq_one_letter_code
_entity_poly.pdbx_strand_id
1 'polypeptide(L)'
;MILSGRFTRRRKVLLAVVILLLAWVGYAWYAGIAITQGIEQRDMDWNGDGQVSRSEIAQAFYAVGVTRTLNGPRQCSTFYWRNSGVQIRVDCRTSFVPAGKQLQTTKTP
;
A
#
# COMPACT_ATOMS: atom_id res chain seq x y z
N MET A 1 5.79 -34.50 -12.51
CA MET A 1 4.83 -34.38 -11.37
C MET A 1 5.64 -34.22 -10.09
N ILE A 2 5.67 -33.02 -9.48
CA ILE A 2 6.54 -32.70 -8.31
C ILE A 2 5.76 -32.70 -6.97
N LEU A 3 4.51 -33.16 -6.94
CA LEU A 3 3.61 -33.00 -5.79
C LEU A 3 3.30 -34.26 -4.97
N SER A 4 4.12 -35.31 -5.02
CA SER A 4 3.91 -36.53 -4.21
C SER A 4 5.00 -36.72 -3.14
N GLY A 5 5.15 -35.75 -2.25
CA GLY A 5 5.91 -35.90 -1.00
C GLY A 5 5.03 -35.60 0.20
N ARG A 6 4.96 -36.50 1.19
CA ARG A 6 4.24 -36.26 2.45
C ARG A 6 4.74 -34.93 3.07
N PHE A 7 3.83 -33.98 3.31
CA PHE A 7 4.16 -32.72 3.98
C PHE A 7 4.61 -33.02 5.42
N THR A 8 5.92 -32.93 5.65
CA THR A 8 6.51 -33.11 6.98
C THR A 8 5.97 -32.05 7.95
N ARG A 9 5.95 -32.33 9.27
CA ARG A 9 5.48 -31.36 10.28
C ARG A 9 6.15 -29.98 10.12
N ARG A 10 7.46 -29.95 9.82
CA ARG A 10 8.21 -28.73 9.55
C ARG A 10 7.64 -27.93 8.37
N ARG A 11 7.30 -28.58 7.26
CA ARG A 11 6.69 -27.92 6.09
C ARG A 11 5.28 -27.39 6.38
N LYS A 12 4.50 -28.09 7.22
CA LYS A 12 3.18 -27.60 7.65
C LYS A 12 3.29 -26.34 8.50
N VAL A 13 4.23 -26.31 9.45
CA VAL A 13 4.51 -25.12 10.28
C VAL A 13 4.96 -23.96 9.39
N LEU A 14 5.92 -24.20 8.49
CA LEU A 14 6.37 -23.17 7.54
C LEU A 14 5.19 -22.63 6.72
N LEU A 15 4.35 -23.50 6.18
CA LEU A 15 3.19 -23.12 5.38
C LEU A 15 2.18 -22.30 6.20
N ALA A 16 1.93 -22.67 7.46
CA ALA A 16 1.07 -21.90 8.35
C ALA A 16 1.63 -20.49 8.61
N VAL A 17 2.94 -20.37 8.86
CA VAL A 17 3.62 -19.07 9.02
C VAL A 17 3.51 -18.22 7.76
N VAL A 18 3.74 -18.82 6.57
CA VAL A 18 3.61 -18.11 5.29
C VAL A 18 2.18 -17.63 5.08
N ILE A 19 1.17 -18.46 5.34
CA ILE A 19 -0.24 -18.05 5.23
C ILE A 19 -0.56 -16.89 6.17
N LEU A 20 -0.09 -16.93 7.42
CA LEU A 20 -0.28 -15.85 8.38
C LEU A 20 0.36 -14.54 7.89
N LEU A 21 1.57 -14.60 7.34
CA LEU A 21 2.23 -13.42 6.76
C LEU A 21 1.47 -12.87 5.55
N LEU A 22 0.99 -13.72 4.66
CA LEU A 22 0.20 -13.30 3.50
C LEU A 22 -1.15 -12.69 3.93
N ALA A 23 -1.81 -13.29 4.92
CA ALA A 23 -3.04 -12.75 5.50
C ALA A 23 -2.79 -11.37 6.13
N TRP A 24 -1.69 -11.20 6.85
CA TRP A 24 -1.29 -9.91 7.40
C TRP A 24 -1.05 -8.87 6.30
N VAL A 25 -0.30 -9.20 5.25
CA VAL A 25 -0.05 -8.29 4.12
C VAL A 25 -1.34 -7.90 3.41
N GLY A 26 -2.24 -8.85 3.17
CA GLY A 26 -3.55 -8.59 2.56
C GLY A 26 -4.42 -7.67 3.42
N TYR A 27 -4.45 -7.91 4.72
CA TYR A 27 -5.12 -7.02 5.68
C TYR A 27 -4.50 -5.62 5.68
N ALA A 28 -3.18 -5.52 5.75
CA ALA A 28 -2.46 -4.25 5.76
C ALA A 28 -2.71 -3.42 4.50
N TRP A 29 -2.76 -4.07 3.33
CA TRP A 29 -3.12 -3.44 2.08
C TRP A 29 -4.57 -2.94 2.07
N TYR A 30 -5.52 -3.77 2.54
CA TYR A 30 -6.94 -3.41 2.63
C TYR A 30 -7.19 -2.26 3.62
N ALA A 31 -6.53 -2.27 4.77
CA ALA A 31 -6.63 -1.25 5.80
C ALA A 31 -5.86 0.05 5.46
N GLY A 32 -5.21 0.12 4.29
CA GLY A 32 -4.49 1.30 3.84
C GLY A 32 -3.22 1.59 4.64
N ILE A 33 -2.55 0.59 5.22
CA ILE A 33 -1.28 0.80 5.94
C ILE A 33 -0.21 1.33 4.97
N ALA A 34 0.39 2.46 5.29
CA ALA A 34 1.26 3.24 4.40
C ALA A 34 2.35 2.40 3.70
N ILE A 35 3.06 1.54 4.44
CA ILE A 35 4.14 0.73 3.85
C ILE A 35 3.68 -0.19 2.70
N THR A 36 2.43 -0.67 2.74
CA THR A 36 1.88 -1.57 1.70
C THR A 36 1.38 -0.84 0.46
N GLN A 37 1.43 0.49 0.47
CA GLN A 37 0.87 1.33 -0.59
C GLN A 37 1.94 1.81 -1.59
N GLY A 38 3.20 1.40 -1.45
CA GLY A 38 4.26 1.72 -2.43
C GLY A 38 4.76 3.17 -2.36
N ILE A 39 4.86 3.72 -1.15
CA ILE A 39 5.36 5.08 -0.90
C ILE A 39 6.90 5.05 -0.93
N GLU A 40 7.53 6.05 -1.54
CA GLU A 40 8.99 6.18 -1.54
C GLU A 40 9.50 6.58 -0.14
N GLN A 41 10.67 6.10 0.26
CA GLN A 41 11.23 6.40 1.59
C GLN A 41 11.39 7.91 1.82
N ARG A 42 11.80 8.66 0.79
CA ARG A 42 11.95 10.12 0.86
C ARG A 42 10.64 10.88 1.12
N ASP A 43 9.50 10.22 0.89
CA ASP A 43 8.18 10.80 1.11
C ASP A 43 7.61 10.42 2.48
N MET A 44 8.38 9.76 3.36
CA MET A 44 7.96 9.33 4.70
C MET A 44 8.29 10.35 5.81
N ASP A 45 8.53 11.61 5.46
CA ASP A 45 8.59 12.70 6.43
C ASP A 45 7.16 12.98 6.94
N TRP A 46 6.85 12.48 8.14
CA TRP A 46 5.50 12.58 8.74
C TRP A 46 5.38 13.78 9.67
N ASN A 47 6.51 14.23 10.23
CA ASN A 47 6.55 15.37 11.14
C ASN A 47 6.79 16.70 10.40
N GLY A 48 7.20 16.65 9.13
CA GLY A 48 7.43 17.79 8.25
C GLY A 48 8.76 18.52 8.53
N ASP A 49 9.75 17.86 9.13
CA ASP A 49 11.03 18.48 9.47
C ASP A 49 12.04 18.51 8.30
N GLY A 50 11.67 17.95 7.14
CA GLY A 50 12.46 17.93 5.91
C GLY A 50 13.53 16.84 5.87
N GLN A 51 13.58 15.95 6.87
CA GLN A 51 14.41 14.76 6.89
C GLN A 51 13.55 13.52 7.06
N VAL A 52 14.08 12.36 6.67
CA VAL A 52 13.41 11.08 6.92
C VAL A 52 14.25 10.27 7.89
N SER A 53 13.68 10.00 9.05
CA SER A 53 14.28 9.19 10.10
C SER A 53 13.86 7.72 10.02
N ARG A 54 14.66 6.82 10.62
CA ARG A 54 14.32 5.40 10.75
C ARG A 54 13.02 5.18 11.54
N SER A 55 12.76 6.04 12.51
CA SER A 55 11.52 6.04 13.28
C SER A 55 10.31 6.33 12.40
N GLU A 56 10.41 7.26 11.47
CA GLU A 56 9.32 7.59 10.55
C GLU A 56 9.08 6.49 9.52
N ILE A 57 10.15 5.88 9.01
CA ILE A 57 10.02 4.68 8.17
C ILE A 57 9.29 3.58 8.94
N ALA A 58 9.62 3.36 10.22
CA ALA A 58 8.93 2.38 11.05
C ALA A 58 7.46 2.74 11.29
N GLN A 59 7.13 4.02 11.47
CA GLN A 59 5.74 4.48 11.65
C GLN A 59 4.85 4.16 10.44
N ALA A 60 5.41 4.06 9.23
CA ALA A 60 4.68 3.62 8.04
C ALA A 60 4.09 2.19 8.15
N PHE A 61 4.63 1.35 9.04
CA PHE A 61 4.14 -0.02 9.26
C PHE A 61 2.94 -0.10 10.20
N TYR A 62 2.80 0.83 11.14
CA TYR A 62 1.82 0.69 12.23
C TYR A 62 1.00 1.95 12.51
N ALA A 63 1.60 3.14 12.40
CA ALA A 63 1.01 4.39 12.82
C ALA A 63 0.34 5.18 11.69
N VAL A 64 0.82 5.06 10.45
CA VAL A 64 0.36 5.87 9.32
C VAL A 64 -0.51 5.06 8.36
N GLY A 65 -1.67 5.63 8.02
CA GLY A 65 -2.61 5.11 7.05
C GLY A 65 -2.75 6.03 5.83
N VAL A 66 -3.23 5.49 4.72
CA VAL A 66 -3.44 6.20 3.46
C VAL A 66 -4.81 5.89 2.89
N THR A 67 -5.55 6.92 2.56
CA THR A 67 -6.80 6.82 1.80
C THR A 67 -6.59 7.41 0.41
N ARG A 68 -6.86 6.62 -0.63
CA ARG A 68 -6.75 7.07 -2.02
C ARG A 68 -8.12 7.40 -2.61
N THR A 69 -8.25 8.59 -3.16
CA THR A 69 -9.47 9.06 -3.84
C THR A 69 -9.15 9.38 -5.29
N LEU A 70 -9.95 8.86 -6.20
CA LEU A 70 -9.85 9.11 -7.65
C LEU A 70 -10.98 10.06 -8.06
N ASN A 71 -10.62 11.24 -8.55
CA ASN A 71 -11.53 12.26 -9.05
C ASN A 71 -11.18 12.55 -10.51
N GLY A 72 -11.78 11.80 -11.44
CA GLY A 72 -11.46 11.88 -12.87
C GLY A 72 -9.97 11.60 -13.14
N PRO A 73 -9.20 12.53 -13.75
CA PRO A 73 -7.77 12.36 -14.00
C PRO A 73 -6.87 12.64 -12.77
N ARG A 74 -7.46 13.02 -11.62
CA ARG A 74 -6.73 13.39 -10.39
C ARG A 74 -6.82 12.27 -9.36
N GLN A 75 -5.66 11.76 -8.94
CA GLN A 75 -5.54 10.81 -7.83
C GLN A 75 -4.96 11.55 -6.61
N CYS A 76 -5.66 11.51 -5.48
CA CYS A 76 -5.17 12.06 -4.22
C CYS A 76 -4.94 10.94 -3.20
N SER A 77 -3.83 11.01 -2.47
CA SER A 77 -3.49 10.15 -1.34
C SER A 77 -3.51 10.98 -0.07
N THR A 78 -4.43 10.67 0.84
CA THR A 78 -4.55 11.34 2.14
C THR A 78 -3.87 10.50 3.20
N PHE A 79 -2.80 11.01 3.79
CA PHE A 79 -2.07 10.39 4.89
C PHE A 79 -2.67 10.83 6.21
N TYR A 80 -2.84 9.90 7.14
CA TYR A 80 -3.42 10.16 8.45
C TYR A 80 -2.82 9.26 9.53
N TRP A 81 -2.88 9.73 10.77
CA TRP A 81 -2.54 8.93 11.95
C TRP A 81 -3.63 7.91 12.23
N ARG A 82 -3.31 6.62 12.22
CA ARG A 82 -4.30 5.54 12.41
C ARG A 82 -4.93 5.52 13.80
N ASN A 83 -4.21 6.00 14.82
CA ASN A 83 -4.72 6.04 16.18
C ASN A 83 -5.79 7.14 16.38
N SER A 84 -5.58 8.32 15.80
CA SER A 84 -6.44 9.48 16.02
C SER A 84 -7.33 9.86 14.82
N GLY A 85 -7.05 9.33 13.63
CA GLY A 85 -7.69 9.72 12.37
C GLY A 85 -7.24 11.11 11.86
N VAL A 86 -6.33 11.79 12.57
CA VAL A 86 -5.89 13.14 12.21
C VAL A 86 -5.11 13.09 10.90
N GLN A 87 -5.49 13.96 9.97
CA GLN A 87 -4.81 14.12 8.69
C GLN A 87 -3.40 14.69 8.90
N ILE A 88 -2.43 14.09 8.21
CA ILE A 88 -1.03 14.52 8.16
C ILE A 88 -0.81 15.39 6.93
N ARG A 89 -1.14 14.85 5.75
CA ARG A 89 -0.85 15.45 4.44
C ARG A 89 -1.78 14.88 3.36
N VAL A 90 -2.02 15.65 2.30
CA VAL A 90 -2.72 15.19 1.10
C VAL A 90 -1.84 15.41 -0.12
N ASP A 91 -1.47 14.32 -0.79
CA ASP A 91 -0.69 14.36 -2.02
C ASP A 91 -1.60 14.08 -3.21
N CYS A 92 -1.79 15.10 -4.06
CA CYS A 92 -2.60 14.96 -5.27
C CYS A 92 -1.75 15.03 -6.52
N ARG A 93 -1.89 14.03 -7.39
CA ARG A 93 -1.27 13.97 -8.70
C ARG A 93 -2.34 13.88 -9.78
N THR A 94 -2.23 14.74 -10.79
CA THR A 94 -3.04 14.62 -12.01
C THR A 94 -2.21 13.89 -13.06
N SER A 95 -2.70 12.75 -13.55
CA SER A 95 -2.07 12.03 -14.65
C SER A 95 -2.80 12.34 -15.95
N PHE A 96 -2.13 12.98 -16.89
CA PHE A 96 -2.63 13.16 -18.24
C PHE A 96 -2.17 11.98 -19.10
N VAL A 97 -3.13 11.22 -19.66
CA VAL A 97 -2.79 10.24 -20.71
C VAL A 97 -2.49 11.05 -21.97
N PRO A 98 -1.30 10.90 -22.59
CA PRO A 98 -0.99 11.60 -23.83
C PRO A 98 -1.99 11.23 -24.92
N ALA A 99 -2.38 12.20 -25.75
CA ALA A 99 -3.51 12.16 -26.68
C ALA A 99 -3.47 11.01 -27.74
N GLY A 100 -2.42 10.19 -27.77
CA GLY A 100 -2.27 9.04 -28.65
C GLY A 100 -2.47 7.66 -27.99
N LYS A 101 -2.79 7.56 -26.70
CA LYS A 101 -3.09 6.29 -26.00
C LYS A 101 -4.52 6.27 -25.44
N GLN A 102 -5.50 6.58 -26.30
CA GLN A 102 -6.91 6.26 -26.07
C GLN A 102 -7.12 4.76 -26.34
N LEU A 103 -6.69 3.90 -25.42
CA LEU A 103 -6.96 2.46 -25.53
C LEU A 103 -8.38 2.21 -24.99
N GLN A 104 -9.34 2.32 -25.90
CA GLN A 104 -10.54 1.49 -26.01
C GLN A 104 -11.26 1.18 -24.69
N THR A 105 -11.90 2.19 -24.11
CA THR A 105 -13.16 1.93 -23.41
C THR A 105 -14.27 2.48 -24.28
N THR A 106 -15.27 1.62 -24.57
CA THR A 106 -16.50 1.86 -25.35
C THR A 106 -16.43 1.48 -26.83
N LYS A 107 -16.89 0.26 -27.16
CA LYS A 107 -18.16 0.02 -27.89
C LYS A 107 -18.24 -1.46 -28.31
N THR A 108 -19.00 -2.26 -27.57
CA THR A 108 -19.54 -3.52 -28.10
C THR A 108 -21.01 -3.25 -28.46
N PRO A 109 -21.47 -3.56 -29.69
CA PRO A 109 -22.88 -3.50 -30.07
C PRO A 109 -23.72 -4.58 -29.39
#